data_AF-A0A101U9E7-F1
#
_entry.id   AF-A0A101U9E7-F1
#
_cell.length_a   1.000
_cell.length_b   1.000
_cell.length_c   1.000
_cell.angle_alpha   90.00
_cell.angle_beta   90.00
_cell.angle_gamma   90.00
#
_symmetry.space_group_name_H-M   'P 1'
#
loop_
_entity.id
_entity.type
_entity.pdbx_description
1 polymer ?
#
loop_
_entity_poly.entity_id
_entity_poly.type
_entity_poly.pdbx_seq_one_letter_code
_entity_poly.pdbx_strand_id
1 'polypeptide(L)'
;MELRSVEELMDLLYACRGTRDVPAPGRARVDLHQHALRTAALLRRTRPADKELQVAGLVQVIGPLLRPSDAARHSESAADAVRPLLGERVSRLVRDHHRAPDSADDDLQRLRQADEEGRGAEFDAGVLEDWRTVLELVAARNSPLGAVD
;
A
#
# COMPACT_ATOMS: atom_id res chain seq x y z
N MET A 1 12.31 9.03 5.89
CA MET A 1 11.39 10.04 5.36
C MET A 1 10.04 9.70 5.94
N GLU A 2 9.29 10.69 6.40
CA GLU A 2 7.95 10.53 6.97
C GLU A 2 6.98 11.36 6.14
N LEU A 3 5.83 10.79 5.79
CA LEU A 3 4.79 11.49 5.03
C LEU A 3 3.94 12.34 5.97
N ARG A 4 3.76 13.62 5.61
CA ARG A 4 3.04 14.61 6.41
C ARG A 4 1.68 14.97 5.85
N SER A 5 1.40 14.61 4.60
CA SER A 5 0.12 14.90 3.95
C SER A 5 -0.28 13.83 2.94
N VAL A 6 -1.57 13.81 2.60
CA VAL A 6 -2.09 12.97 1.50
C VAL A 6 -1.50 13.40 0.15
N GLU A 7 -1.20 14.69 -0.03
CA GLU A 7 -0.58 15.20 -1.26
C GLU A 7 0.81 14.61 -1.47
N GLU A 8 1.68 14.62 -0.44
CA GLU A 8 3.01 13.99 -0.50
C GLU A 8 2.92 12.49 -0.80
N LEU A 9 1.93 11.80 -0.22
CA LEU A 9 1.69 10.37 -0.49
C LEU A 9 1.22 10.14 -1.94
N MET A 10 0.32 10.99 -2.45
CA MET A 10 -0.16 10.92 -3.83
C MET A 10 1.00 11.13 -4.82
N ASP A 11 1.84 12.14 -4.59
CA ASP A 11 3.01 12.41 -5.42
C ASP A 11 3.97 11.21 -5.44
N LEU A 12 4.21 10.58 -4.29
CA LEU A 12 5.04 9.39 -4.19
C LEU A 12 4.43 8.19 -4.93
N LEU A 13 3.11 8.01 -4.86
CA LEU A 13 2.39 6.98 -5.61
C LEU A 13 2.47 7.24 -7.11
N TYR A 14 2.30 8.48 -7.59
CA TYR A 14 2.53 8.81 -9.00
C TYR A 14 3.96 8.53 -9.45
N ALA A 15 4.96 8.79 -8.59
CA ALA A 15 6.35 8.49 -8.88
C ALA A 15 6.63 6.99 -9.05
N CYS A 16 5.76 6.09 -8.55
CA CYS A 16 5.84 4.66 -8.82
C CYS A 16 5.51 4.31 -10.28
N ARG A 17 4.90 5.23 -11.05
CA ARG A 17 4.51 5.00 -12.44
C ARG A 17 5.75 4.84 -13.32
N GLY A 18 5.77 3.80 -14.14
CA GLY A 18 6.90 3.42 -14.98
C GLY A 18 7.99 2.67 -14.23
N THR A 19 7.94 2.62 -12.89
CA THR A 19 8.89 1.86 -12.08
C THR A 19 8.49 0.38 -12.11
N ARG A 20 9.42 -0.47 -12.55
CA ARG A 20 9.23 -1.92 -12.56
C ARG A 20 9.81 -2.53 -11.30
N ASP A 21 9.12 -3.53 -10.75
CA ASP A 21 9.67 -4.30 -9.64
C ASP A 21 10.96 -5.05 -10.04
N VAL A 22 11.79 -5.31 -9.02
CA VAL A 22 13.01 -6.11 -9.20
C VAL A 22 12.57 -7.54 -9.58
N PRO A 23 13.16 -8.14 -10.64
CA PRO A 23 12.81 -9.50 -11.04
C PRO A 23 13.13 -10.49 -9.91
N ALA A 24 12.09 -11.06 -9.31
CA ALA A 24 12.22 -12.27 -8.49
C ALA A 24 12.01 -13.52 -9.38
N PRO A 25 12.70 -14.64 -9.11
CA PRO A 25 12.48 -15.88 -9.86
C PRO A 25 11.00 -16.28 -9.85
N GLY A 26 10.41 -16.48 -11.03
CA GLY A 26 9.01 -16.90 -11.17
C GLY A 26 7.95 -15.79 -11.00
N ARG A 27 8.33 -14.52 -10.74
CA ARG A 27 7.39 -13.39 -10.73
C ARG A 27 7.50 -12.56 -12.00
N ALA A 28 6.34 -12.28 -12.62
CA ALA A 28 6.25 -11.37 -13.74
C ALA A 28 6.63 -9.95 -13.29
N ARG A 29 7.43 -9.24 -14.11
CA ARG A 29 7.71 -7.82 -13.83
C ARG A 29 6.46 -7.00 -14.07
N VAL A 30 6.10 -6.17 -13.10
CA VAL A 30 4.91 -5.32 -13.17
C VAL A 30 5.27 -3.86 -12.90
N ASP A 31 4.48 -2.96 -13.50
CA ASP A 31 4.50 -1.55 -13.15
C ASP A 31 3.96 -1.38 -11.72
N LEU A 32 4.75 -0.80 -10.83
CA LEU A 32 4.42 -0.69 -9.41
C LEU A 32 3.13 0.11 -9.16
N HIS A 33 2.91 1.17 -9.94
CA HIS A 33 1.70 1.99 -9.81
C HIS A 33 0.45 1.21 -10.23
N GLN A 34 0.49 0.52 -11.38
CA GLN A 34 -0.62 -0.34 -11.80
C GLN A 34 -0.86 -1.50 -10.83
N HIS A 35 0.22 -2.10 -10.32
CA HIS A 35 0.15 -3.18 -9.33
C HIS A 35 -0.55 -2.74 -8.04
N ALA A 36 -0.21 -1.56 -7.54
CA ALA A 36 -0.86 -0.96 -6.36
C ALA A 36 -2.36 -0.74 -6.56
N LEU A 37 -2.76 -0.17 -7.69
CA LEU A 37 -4.18 0.07 -8.00
C LEU A 37 -4.97 -1.24 -8.08
N ARG A 38 -4.40 -2.25 -8.75
CA ARG A 38 -5.04 -3.59 -8.85
C ARG A 38 -5.19 -4.24 -7.48
N THR A 39 -4.15 -4.20 -6.66
CA THR A 39 -4.17 -4.74 -5.29
C THR A 39 -5.23 -4.05 -4.45
N ALA A 40 -5.27 -2.72 -4.45
CA ALA A 40 -6.26 -1.94 -3.72
C ALA A 40 -7.69 -2.21 -4.22
N ALA A 41 -7.89 -2.30 -5.54
CA ALA A 41 -9.19 -2.60 -6.15
C ALA A 41 -9.71 -4.00 -5.79
N LEU A 42 -8.85 -5.02 -5.74
CA LEU A 42 -9.19 -6.37 -5.28
C LEU A 42 -9.63 -6.35 -3.81
N LEU A 43 -8.89 -5.65 -2.95
CA LEU A 43 -9.24 -5.48 -1.55
C LEU A 43 -10.56 -4.72 -1.37
N ARG A 44 -10.85 -3.74 -2.22
CA ARG A 44 -12.13 -3.02 -2.20
C ARG A 44 -13.31 -3.91 -2.59
N ARG A 45 -13.11 -4.88 -3.48
CA ARG A 45 -14.14 -5.86 -3.86
C ARG A 45 -14.38 -6.89 -2.75
N THR A 46 -13.33 -7.39 -2.12
CA THR A 46 -13.43 -8.46 -1.12
C THR A 46 -13.72 -7.95 0.30
N ARG A 47 -13.27 -6.73 0.62
CA ARG A 47 -13.39 -6.07 1.93
C ARG A 47 -13.84 -4.62 1.77
N PRO A 48 -15.05 -4.36 1.25
CA PRO A 48 -15.51 -3.02 0.89
C PRO A 48 -15.56 -2.05 2.07
N ALA A 49 -15.85 -2.53 3.28
CA ALA A 49 -15.92 -1.71 4.49
C ALA A 49 -14.53 -1.33 5.05
N ASP A 50 -13.48 -2.08 4.72
CA ASP A 50 -12.17 -1.96 5.34
C ASP A 50 -11.24 -1.04 4.53
N LYS A 51 -11.28 0.25 4.85
CA LYS A 51 -10.54 1.28 4.11
C LYS A 51 -9.04 1.23 4.36
N GLU A 52 -8.63 0.92 5.59
CA GLU A 52 -7.20 0.80 5.93
C GLU A 52 -6.56 -0.41 5.25
N LEU A 53 -7.26 -1.54 5.11
CA LEU A 53 -6.75 -2.69 4.35
C LEU A 53 -6.60 -2.35 2.87
N GLN A 54 -7.59 -1.68 2.26
CA GLN A 54 -7.51 -1.20 0.88
C GLN A 54 -6.32 -0.26 0.67
N VAL A 55 -6.13 0.69 1.60
CA VAL A 55 -5.01 1.63 1.58
C VAL A 55 -3.66 0.93 1.78
N ALA A 56 -3.57 -0.09 2.64
CA ALA A 56 -2.35 -0.88 2.79
C ALA A 56 -1.93 -1.53 1.46
N GLY A 57 -2.89 -2.07 0.69
CA GLY A 57 -2.65 -2.59 -0.66
C GLY A 57 -2.22 -1.54 -1.68
N LEU A 58 -2.66 -0.29 -1.53
CA LEU A 58 -2.26 0.81 -2.38
C LEU A 58 -0.82 1.28 -2.07
N VAL A 59 -0.47 1.42 -0.79
CA VAL A 59 0.77 2.08 -0.38
C VAL A 59 1.96 1.15 -0.23
N GLN A 60 1.76 -0.19 -0.24
CA GLN A 60 2.86 -1.16 -0.07
C GLN A 60 3.98 -1.02 -1.12
N VAL A 61 3.72 -0.40 -2.27
CA VAL A 61 4.66 -0.31 -3.39
C VAL A 61 5.65 0.85 -3.31
N ILE A 62 5.57 1.74 -2.32
CA ILE A 62 6.42 2.94 -2.26
C ILE A 62 7.85 2.67 -1.76
N GLY A 63 8.07 1.52 -1.13
CA GLY A 63 9.36 1.12 -0.55
C GLY A 63 10.57 1.23 -1.49
N PRO A 64 10.49 0.72 -2.73
CA PRO A 64 11.55 0.85 -3.74
C PRO A 64 11.97 2.30 -4.04
N LEU A 65 11.07 3.29 -3.94
CA LEU A 65 11.45 4.70 -4.15
C LEU A 65 12.14 5.30 -2.93
N LEU A 66 11.75 4.87 -1.73
CA LEU A 66 12.31 5.33 -0.46
C LEU A 66 13.69 4.74 -0.17
N ARG A 67 13.94 3.50 -0.65
CA ARG A 67 15.21 2.77 -0.48
C ARG A 67 15.62 1.99 -1.73
N PRO A 68 16.01 2.64 -2.84
CA PRO A 68 16.31 1.96 -4.11
C PRO A 68 17.39 0.86 -4.02
N SER A 69 18.32 0.97 -3.08
CA SER A 69 19.48 0.08 -2.96
C SER A 69 19.29 -1.11 -2.00
N ASP A 70 18.16 -1.21 -1.28
CA ASP A 70 17.98 -2.23 -0.25
C ASP A 70 16.56 -2.82 -0.27
N ALA A 71 16.40 -3.87 -1.10
CA ALA A 71 15.14 -4.57 -1.26
C ALA A 71 14.61 -5.21 0.03
N ALA A 72 15.50 -5.63 0.93
CA ALA A 72 15.10 -6.24 2.19
C ALA A 72 14.43 -5.23 3.13
N ARG A 73 14.70 -3.94 2.97
CA ARG A 73 14.15 -2.84 3.78
C ARG A 73 13.02 -2.08 3.13
N HIS A 74 12.57 -2.46 1.93
CA HIS A 74 11.47 -1.77 1.23
C HIS A 74 10.19 -1.75 2.07
N SER A 75 9.76 -2.90 2.61
CA SER A 75 8.53 -3.00 3.41
C SER A 75 8.62 -2.23 4.73
N GLU A 76 9.77 -2.28 5.40
CA GLU A 76 10.03 -1.51 6.63
C GLU A 76 9.98 0.00 6.33
N SER A 77 10.64 0.43 5.25
CA SER A 77 10.70 1.85 4.88
C SER A 77 9.35 2.40 4.44
N ALA A 78 8.56 1.61 3.71
CA ALA A 78 7.19 1.97 3.36
C ALA A 78 6.31 2.09 4.61
N ALA A 79 6.36 1.11 5.51
CA ALA A 79 5.61 1.11 6.76
C ALA A 79 5.94 2.33 7.63
N ASP A 80 7.22 2.61 7.83
CA ASP A 80 7.68 3.75 8.63
C ASP A 80 7.28 5.09 8.00
N ALA A 81 7.32 5.20 6.68
CA ALA A 81 6.95 6.43 5.98
C ALA A 81 5.46 6.75 6.09
N VAL A 82 4.58 5.74 6.03
CA VAL A 82 3.12 5.95 6.08
C VAL A 82 2.57 6.03 7.49
N ARG A 83 3.27 5.48 8.49
CA ARG A 83 2.80 5.38 9.88
C ARG A 83 2.29 6.70 10.47
N PRO A 84 2.98 7.86 10.32
CA PRO A 84 2.52 9.12 10.91
C PRO A 84 1.22 9.64 10.30
N LEU A 85 0.93 9.29 9.04
CA LEU A 85 -0.23 9.76 8.30
C LEU A 85 -1.40 8.77 8.35
N LEU A 86 -1.13 7.48 8.19
CA LEU A 86 -2.14 6.42 7.98
C LEU A 86 -2.34 5.51 9.21
N GLY A 87 -1.57 5.74 10.28
CA GLY A 87 -1.72 5.03 11.54
C GLY A 87 -1.00 3.68 11.62
N GLU A 88 -1.09 3.09 12.81
CA GLU A 88 -0.36 1.88 13.18
C GLU A 88 -0.83 0.65 12.42
N ARG A 89 -2.15 0.51 12.19
CA ARG A 89 -2.70 -0.66 11.50
C ARG A 89 -2.20 -0.77 10.07
N VAL A 90 -2.23 0.34 9.31
CA VAL A 90 -1.73 0.37 7.93
C VAL A 90 -0.23 0.09 7.90
N SER A 91 0.55 0.73 8.78
CA SER A 91 1.99 0.47 8.95
C SER A 91 2.30 -1.01 9.18
N ARG A 92 1.58 -1.66 10.12
CA ARG A 92 1.76 -3.09 10.41
C ARG A 92 1.46 -3.97 9.20
N LEU A 93 0.35 -3.72 8.50
CA LEU A 93 -0.02 -4.48 7.30
C LEU A 93 1.05 -4.39 6.21
N VAL A 94 1.54 -3.17 5.95
CA VAL A 94 2.60 -2.91 4.96
C VAL A 94 3.92 -3.57 5.34
N ARG A 95 4.25 -3.61 6.64
CA ARG A 95 5.49 -4.23 7.12
C ARG A 95 5.46 -5.75 7.03
N ASP A 96 4.35 -6.37 7.41
CA ASP A 96 4.33 -7.80 7.78
C ASP A 96 3.77 -8.74 6.70
N HIS A 97 3.06 -8.23 5.69
CA HIS A 97 2.39 -9.10 4.71
C HIS A 97 3.35 -10.05 3.98
N HIS A 98 4.60 -9.64 3.71
CA HIS A 98 5.63 -10.52 3.14
C HIS A 98 6.44 -11.30 4.18
N ARG A 99 6.50 -10.85 5.44
CA ARG A 99 7.37 -11.43 6.48
C ARG A 99 6.76 -12.63 7.19
N ALA A 100 5.44 -12.69 7.28
CA ALA A 100 4.74 -13.69 8.07
C ALA A 100 3.81 -14.58 7.22
N PRO A 101 4.33 -15.39 6.28
CA PRO A 101 3.52 -16.17 5.32
C PRO A 101 2.52 -17.11 5.99
N ASP A 102 2.85 -17.63 7.18
CA ASP A 102 2.00 -18.52 7.98
C ASP A 102 1.18 -17.78 9.05
N SER A 103 1.11 -16.44 8.98
CA SER A 103 0.30 -15.67 9.94
C SER A 103 -1.16 -16.11 9.90
N ALA A 104 -1.74 -16.37 11.07
CA ALA A 104 -3.17 -16.58 11.25
C ALA A 104 -3.98 -15.28 11.12
N ASP A 105 -3.31 -14.14 10.93
CA ASP A 105 -3.96 -12.85 10.71
C ASP A 105 -4.62 -12.81 9.32
N ASP A 106 -5.94 -12.83 9.36
CA ASP A 106 -6.87 -12.89 8.24
C ASP A 106 -6.73 -11.69 7.27
N ASP A 107 -6.30 -10.52 7.79
CA ASP A 107 -6.05 -9.32 6.99
C ASP A 107 -4.70 -9.41 6.26
N LEU A 108 -3.66 -9.94 6.91
CA LEU A 108 -2.36 -10.18 6.27
C LEU A 108 -2.49 -11.22 5.15
N GLN A 109 -3.29 -12.26 5.35
CA GLN A 109 -3.57 -13.25 4.32
C GLN A 109 -4.28 -12.64 3.11
N ARG A 110 -5.30 -11.79 3.34
CA ARG A 110 -6.00 -11.09 2.25
C ARG A 110 -5.13 -10.12 1.50
N LEU A 111 -4.31 -9.33 2.20
CA LEU A 111 -3.38 -8.40 1.58
C LEU A 111 -2.40 -9.14 0.68
N ARG A 112 -1.83 -10.26 1.15
CA ARG A 112 -0.96 -11.12 0.33
C ARG A 112 -1.66 -11.67 -0.91
N GLN A 113 -2.85 -12.23 -0.74
CA GLN A 113 -3.58 -12.83 -1.85
C GLN A 113 -3.89 -11.78 -2.94
N ALA A 114 -4.32 -10.59 -2.53
CA ALA A 114 -4.54 -9.48 -3.46
C ALA A 114 -3.25 -8.97 -4.10
N ASP A 115 -2.12 -8.94 -3.38
CA ASP A 115 -0.81 -8.58 -3.90
C ASP A 115 -0.29 -9.62 -4.91
N GLU A 116 -0.60 -10.90 -4.75
CA GLU A 116 -0.25 -11.92 -5.72
C GLU A 116 -1.14 -11.84 -6.97
N GLU A 117 -2.45 -11.79 -6.78
CA GLU A 117 -3.43 -11.67 -7.88
C GLU A 117 -3.23 -10.38 -8.70
N GLY A 118 -2.91 -9.26 -8.03
CA GLY A 118 -2.71 -7.96 -8.67
C GLY A 118 -1.58 -7.94 -9.71
N ARG A 119 -0.61 -8.86 -9.61
CA ARG A 119 0.51 -8.98 -10.57
C ARG A 119 0.07 -9.52 -11.92
N GLY A 120 -0.85 -10.48 -11.93
CA GLY A 120 -1.35 -11.14 -13.15
C GLY A 120 -2.69 -10.60 -13.64
N ALA A 121 -3.37 -9.77 -12.85
CA ALA A 121 -4.72 -9.32 -13.14
C ALA A 121 -4.79 -8.40 -14.38
N GLU A 122 -5.58 -8.81 -15.37
CA GLU A 122 -5.92 -8.00 -16.55
C GLU A 122 -7.29 -7.33 -16.36
N PHE A 123 -7.37 -6.36 -15.45
CA PHE A 123 -8.55 -5.49 -15.34
C PHE A 123 -8.15 -4.04 -15.11
N ASP A 124 -9.03 -3.13 -15.51
CA ASP A 124 -8.90 -1.71 -15.21
C ASP A 124 -9.25 -1.44 -13.75
N ALA A 125 -8.24 -1.04 -12.98
CA ALA A 125 -8.36 -0.75 -11.55
C ALA A 125 -8.73 0.70 -11.25
N GLY A 126 -9.01 1.51 -12.28
CA GLY A 126 -9.27 2.94 -12.17
C GLY A 126 -7.98 3.76 -12.08
N VAL A 127 -8.12 5.03 -11.70
CA VAL A 127 -6.98 5.95 -11.57
C VAL A 127 -6.65 6.25 -10.11
N LEU A 128 -5.47 6.78 -9.85
CA LEU A 128 -5.02 7.07 -8.48
C LEU A 128 -5.89 8.14 -7.80
N GLU A 129 -6.41 9.08 -8.57
CA GLU A 129 -7.28 10.17 -8.12
C GLU A 129 -8.55 9.64 -7.42
N ASP A 130 -9.09 8.50 -7.85
CA ASP A 130 -10.28 7.87 -7.26
C ASP A 130 -10.03 7.40 -5.81
N TRP A 131 -8.77 7.25 -5.42
CA TRP A 131 -8.36 6.84 -4.08
C TRP A 131 -8.12 8.00 -3.13
N ARG A 132 -8.04 9.25 -3.62
CA ARG A 132 -7.74 10.43 -2.80
C ARG A 132 -8.67 10.54 -1.59
N THR A 133 -9.99 10.44 -1.80
CA THR A 133 -10.97 10.54 -0.71
C THR A 133 -10.81 9.43 0.33
N VAL A 134 -10.39 8.23 -0.08
CA VAL A 134 -10.13 7.12 0.85
C VAL A 134 -8.87 7.37 1.67
N LEU A 135 -7.81 7.89 1.05
CA LEU A 135 -6.58 8.30 1.73
C LEU A 135 -6.85 9.41 2.74
N GLU A 136 -7.60 10.45 2.35
CA GLU A 136 -8.02 11.54 3.23
C GLU A 136 -8.85 11.03 4.41
N LEU A 137 -9.79 10.11 4.16
CA LEU A 137 -10.60 9.50 5.21
C LEU A 137 -9.75 8.73 6.22
N VAL A 138 -8.79 7.92 5.76
CA VAL A 138 -7.90 7.14 6.63
C VAL A 138 -6.93 8.06 7.37
N ALA A 139 -6.39 9.08 6.70
CA ALA A 139 -5.50 10.05 7.32
C ALA A 139 -6.20 10.87 8.41
N ALA A 140 -7.41 11.38 8.13
CA ALA A 140 -8.19 12.13 9.10
C ALA A 140 -8.53 11.30 10.35
N ARG A 141 -8.83 10.01 10.18
CA ARG A 141 -9.09 9.09 11.30
C ARG A 141 -7.88 8.83 12.20
N ASN A 142 -6.68 8.89 11.63
CA ASN A 142 -5.44 8.60 12.33
C ASN A 142 -4.66 9.86 12.75
N SER A 143 -5.15 11.04 12.35
CA SER A 143 -4.58 12.30 12.79
C SER A 143 -4.91 12.53 14.28
N PRO A 144 -3.93 12.95 15.11
CA PRO A 144 -4.12 13.14 16.54
C PRO A 144 -5.13 14.25 16.92
N LEU A 145 -5.65 15.02 15.96
CA LEU A 145 -6.61 16.12 16.19
C LEU A 145 -8.08 15.64 16.22
N GLY A 146 -8.33 14.54 16.92
CA GLY A 146 -9.67 14.11 17.38
C GLY A 146 -9.85 14.22 18.89
N ALA A 147 -8.85 14.72 19.63
CA ALA A 147 -8.99 15.18 21.00
C ALA A 147 -9.27 16.69 20.98
N VAL A 148 -10.51 17.06 20.69
CA VAL A 148 -10.99 18.44 20.84
C VAL A 148 -11.45 18.68 22.27
N ASP A 149 -11.24 19.92 22.71
CA ASP A 149 -11.78 20.61 23.89
C ASP A 149 -13.08 20.05 24.50
#